data_AF-A0A9E5QDG5-F1
#
_entry.id   AF-A0A9E5QDG5-F1
#
_cell.length_a   1.000
_cell.length_b   1.000
_cell.length_c   1.000
_cell.angle_alpha   90.00
_cell.angle_beta   90.00
_cell.angle_gamma   90.00
#
_symmetry.space_group_name_H-M   'P 1'
#
loop_
_entity.id
_entity.type
_entity.pdbx_description
1 polymer ?
#
loop_
_entity_poly.entity_id
_entity_poly.type
_entity_poly.pdbx_seq_one_letter_code
_entity_poly.pdbx_strand_id
1 'polypeptide(L)'
;QSDLNAGAFGMSMGLEYVPGMYAERNELEELAKVVGDANDIIMSHMRSEDNSEIESSLDELAMQGKYAPVHASHLKVVYGEGADRAKEILNYISEIRNQGIDLTADIYPYSASFTG
;
A
#
# COMPACT_ATOMS: atom_id res chain seq x y z
N GLN A 1 4.59 18.60 6.14
CA GLN A 1 4.25 19.15 4.81
C GLN A 1 5.37 19.95 4.12
N SER A 2 6.57 20.16 4.69
CA SER A 2 7.63 20.94 3.99
C SER A 2 7.95 20.41 2.59
N ASP A 3 8.10 19.09 2.44
CA ASP A 3 8.46 18.47 1.15
C ASP A 3 7.30 18.49 0.15
N LEU A 4 6.07 18.25 0.62
CA LEU A 4 4.85 18.36 -0.19
C LEU A 4 4.69 19.81 -0.72
N ASN A 5 4.88 20.80 0.15
CA ASN A 5 4.86 22.22 -0.22
C ASN A 5 6.01 22.61 -1.16
N ALA A 6 7.10 21.84 -1.17
CA ALA A 6 8.23 22.02 -2.07
C ALA A 6 8.03 21.33 -3.44
N GLY A 7 6.93 20.62 -3.64
CA GLY A 7 6.55 20.01 -4.92
C GLY A 7 6.72 18.49 -5.00
N ALA A 8 6.88 17.80 -3.87
CA ALA A 8 6.75 16.34 -3.85
C ALA A 8 5.31 15.94 -4.19
N PHE A 9 5.13 14.86 -4.97
CA PHE A 9 3.81 14.37 -5.40
C PHE A 9 3.09 13.51 -4.35
N GLY A 10 3.71 13.31 -3.17
CA GLY A 10 3.21 12.39 -2.17
C GLY A 10 4.31 11.81 -1.29
N MET A 11 3.98 10.72 -0.61
CA MET A 11 4.85 10.03 0.34
C MET A 11 4.88 8.53 0.03
N SER A 12 6.05 7.91 0.14
CA SER A 12 6.20 6.46 0.05
C SER A 12 6.56 5.84 1.40
N MET A 13 6.18 4.58 1.58
CA MET A 13 6.47 3.78 2.77
C MET A 13 7.09 2.44 2.37
N GLY A 14 8.01 1.96 3.21
CA GLY A 14 8.58 0.61 3.13
C GLY A 14 8.35 -0.14 4.43
N LEU A 15 7.15 -0.70 4.59
CA LEU A 15 6.70 -1.27 5.87
C LEU A 15 7.23 -2.68 6.14
N GLU A 16 7.78 -3.36 5.13
CA GLU A 16 8.52 -4.61 5.33
C GLU A 16 9.91 -4.38 5.97
N TYR A 17 10.44 -3.16 5.88
CA TYR A 17 11.83 -2.87 6.23
C TYR A 17 11.99 -2.03 7.50
N VAL A 18 13.14 -2.17 8.18
CA VAL A 18 13.53 -1.26 9.26
C VAL A 18 13.84 0.14 8.69
N PRO A 19 13.37 1.24 9.32
CA PRO A 19 12.59 1.28 10.56
C PRO A 19 11.06 1.21 10.37
N GLY A 20 10.55 1.32 9.14
CA GLY A 20 9.12 1.38 8.83
C GLY A 20 8.29 0.21 9.35
N MET A 21 8.90 -0.98 9.51
CA MET A 21 8.23 -2.15 10.08
C MET A 21 7.73 -1.95 11.52
N TYR A 22 8.25 -0.97 12.25
CA TYR A 22 7.81 -0.65 13.60
C TYR A 22 6.76 0.47 13.65
N ALA A 23 6.44 1.10 12.52
CA ALA A 23 5.43 2.14 12.45
C ALA A 23 4.07 1.54 12.81
N GLU A 24 3.41 2.13 13.80
CA GLU A 24 2.10 1.69 14.27
C GLU A 24 0.99 2.31 13.43
N ARG A 25 -0.18 1.67 13.46
CA ARG A 25 -1.40 2.13 12.78
C ARG A 25 -1.69 3.62 12.97
N ASN A 26 -1.56 4.13 14.20
CA ASN A 26 -1.83 5.53 14.51
C ASN A 26 -0.83 6.48 13.82
N GLU A 27 0.44 6.11 13.74
CA GLU A 27 1.45 6.89 13.01
C GLU A 27 1.10 6.98 11.53
N LEU A 28 0.75 5.83 10.92
CA LEU A 28 0.36 5.77 9.51
C LEU A 28 -0.90 6.59 9.23
N GLU A 29 -1.90 6.54 10.12
CA GLU A 29 -3.13 7.33 9.99
C GLU A 29 -2.86 8.84 10.07
N GLU A 30 -2.06 9.29 11.02
CA GLU A 30 -1.73 10.71 11.16
C GLU A 30 -0.92 11.23 9.96
N LEU A 31 0.02 10.44 9.44
CA LEU A 31 0.73 10.78 8.21
C LEU A 31 -0.23 10.81 7.00
N ALA A 32 -1.18 9.89 6.93
CA ALA A 32 -2.15 9.86 5.84
C ALA A 32 -3.05 11.10 5.80
N LYS A 33 -3.45 11.63 6.96
CA LYS A 33 -4.16 12.92 7.07
C LYS A 33 -3.31 14.06 6.52
N VAL A 34 -2.03 14.11 6.88
CA VAL A 34 -1.10 15.16 6.40
C VAL A 34 -0.92 15.12 4.88
N VAL A 35 -0.85 13.93 4.27
CA VAL A 35 -0.76 13.78 2.81
C VAL A 35 -2.10 14.09 2.14
N GLY A 36 -3.20 13.62 2.72
CA GLY A 36 -4.57 13.88 2.23
C GLY A 36 -4.95 15.36 2.22
N ASP A 37 -4.58 16.10 3.27
CA ASP A 37 -4.78 17.56 3.35
C ASP A 37 -4.04 18.31 2.23
N ALA A 38 -2.95 17.75 1.71
CA ALA A 38 -2.22 18.27 0.55
C ALA A 38 -2.82 17.84 -0.80
N ASN A 39 -3.82 16.95 -0.80
CA ASN A 39 -4.39 16.28 -1.99
C ASN A 39 -3.36 15.46 -2.78
N ASP A 40 -2.39 14.86 -2.08
CA ASP A 40 -1.32 14.04 -2.66
C ASP A 40 -1.54 12.54 -2.39
N ILE A 41 -0.67 11.68 -2.95
CA ILE A 41 -0.80 10.22 -2.91
C ILE A 41 0.15 9.56 -1.90
N ILE A 42 -0.28 8.42 -1.34
CA ILE A 42 0.56 7.53 -0.53
C ILE A 42 0.89 6.27 -1.33
N MET A 43 2.17 5.92 -1.42
CA MET A 43 2.63 4.67 -2.05
C MET A 43 3.22 3.75 -0.98
N SER A 44 2.96 2.45 -1.04
CA SER A 44 3.46 1.53 -0.02
C SER A 44 4.03 0.26 -0.65
N HIS A 45 5.31 -0.02 -0.33
CA HIS A 45 5.75 -1.40 -0.19
C HIS A 45 5.15 -1.89 1.14
N MET A 46 4.11 -2.70 1.00
CA MET A 46 3.26 -3.12 2.10
C MET A 46 4.00 -3.95 3.15
N ARG A 47 3.44 -4.03 4.36
CA ARG A 47 4.11 -4.65 5.51
C ARG A 47 4.45 -6.11 5.31
N SER A 48 3.55 -6.85 4.67
CA SER A 48 3.79 -8.20 4.20
C SER A 48 3.14 -8.41 2.84
N GLU A 49 3.81 -9.21 2.03
CA GLU A 49 3.30 -9.69 0.75
C GLU A 49 3.09 -11.22 0.79
N ASP A 50 3.32 -11.85 1.95
CA ASP A 50 3.07 -13.27 2.16
C ASP A 50 1.60 -13.60 2.02
N ASN A 51 1.33 -14.78 1.44
CA ASN A 51 -0.01 -15.27 1.18
C ASN A 51 -0.95 -15.22 2.39
N SER A 52 -0.42 -15.39 3.61
CA SER A 52 -1.20 -15.37 4.86
C SER A 52 -1.53 -13.98 5.39
N GLU A 53 -0.82 -12.94 4.94
CA GLU A 53 -0.84 -11.60 5.57
C GLU A 53 -1.17 -10.46 4.57
N ILE A 54 -1.24 -10.77 3.28
CA ILE A 54 -1.44 -9.76 2.23
C ILE A 54 -2.77 -9.01 2.36
N GLU A 55 -3.88 -9.67 2.72
CA GLU A 55 -5.14 -8.98 2.98
C GLU A 55 -5.02 -8.01 4.16
N SER A 56 -4.36 -8.41 5.26
CA SER A 56 -4.14 -7.51 6.40
C SER A 56 -3.28 -6.31 6.02
N SER A 57 -2.33 -6.50 5.11
CA SER A 57 -1.46 -5.42 4.62
C SER A 57 -2.22 -4.48 3.67
N LEU A 58 -3.14 -5.01 2.86
CA LEU A 58 -4.06 -4.23 2.06
C LEU A 58 -5.06 -3.46 2.93
N ASP A 59 -5.56 -4.03 4.02
CA ASP A 59 -6.41 -3.34 5.00
C ASP A 59 -5.67 -2.18 5.69
N GLU A 60 -4.39 -2.36 6.02
CA GLU A 60 -3.53 -1.31 6.58
C GLU A 60 -3.35 -0.14 5.59
N LEU A 61 -3.14 -0.45 4.31
CA LEU A 61 -3.07 0.55 3.26
C LEU A 61 -4.43 1.22 3.02
N ALA A 62 -5.52 0.45 2.96
CA ALA A 62 -6.88 0.96 2.74
C ALA A 62 -7.35 1.88 3.87
N MET A 63 -6.89 1.65 5.11
CA MET A 63 -7.14 2.57 6.22
C MET A 63 -6.59 3.97 5.93
N GLN A 64 -5.36 4.07 5.42
CA GLN A 64 -4.77 5.34 5.00
C GLN A 64 -5.54 5.94 3.80
N GLY A 65 -6.05 5.05 2.95
CA GLY A 65 -6.94 5.34 1.82
C GLY A 65 -8.22 6.13 2.16
N LYS A 66 -8.60 6.20 3.44
CA LYS A 66 -9.72 7.03 3.91
C LYS A 66 -9.40 8.53 3.88
N TYR A 67 -8.12 8.89 3.82
CA TYR A 67 -7.63 10.27 3.90
C TYR A 67 -6.93 10.73 2.61
N ALA A 68 -6.22 9.84 1.93
CA ALA A 68 -5.48 10.13 0.71
C ALA A 68 -5.65 9.00 -0.32
N PRO A 69 -5.53 9.25 -1.64
CA PRO A 69 -5.31 8.19 -2.60
C PRO A 69 -4.12 7.31 -2.20
N VAL A 70 -4.24 6.00 -2.39
CA VAL A 70 -3.23 5.02 -2.00
C VAL A 70 -2.80 4.15 -3.18
N HIS A 71 -1.55 3.71 -3.15
CA HIS A 71 -0.95 2.87 -4.18
C HIS A 71 -0.17 1.72 -3.55
N ALA A 72 -0.55 0.48 -3.88
CA ALA A 72 0.22 -0.71 -3.52
C ALA A 72 1.32 -0.92 -4.57
N SER A 73 2.56 -0.62 -4.18
CA SER A 73 3.72 -0.79 -5.07
C SER A 73 3.99 -2.27 -5.31
N HIS A 74 4.33 -2.61 -6.56
CA HIS A 74 4.78 -3.93 -7.01
C HIS A 74 4.03 -5.11 -6.39
N LEU A 75 2.71 -5.07 -6.46
CA LEU A 75 1.80 -6.03 -5.85
C LEU A 75 2.16 -7.45 -6.26
N LYS A 76 2.39 -8.30 -5.26
CA LYS A 76 2.68 -9.73 -5.43
C LYS A 76 2.12 -10.52 -4.26
N VAL A 77 1.95 -11.82 -4.46
CA VAL A 77 1.60 -12.76 -3.39
C VAL A 77 2.77 -13.74 -3.23
N VAL A 78 3.60 -13.53 -2.22
CA VAL A 78 4.71 -14.41 -1.87
C VAL A 78 4.13 -15.71 -1.29
N TYR A 79 4.66 -16.85 -1.72
CA TYR A 79 4.11 -18.18 -1.42
C TYR A 79 2.66 -18.40 -1.89
N GLY A 80 2.16 -17.56 -2.82
CA GLY A 80 0.81 -17.69 -3.36
C GLY A 80 0.61 -18.89 -4.28
N GLU A 81 -0.62 -19.41 -4.33
CA GLU A 81 -0.99 -20.61 -5.09
C GLU A 81 -1.35 -20.31 -6.56
N GLY A 82 -0.55 -19.46 -7.22
CA GLY A 82 -0.69 -19.15 -8.64
C GLY A 82 -1.82 -18.18 -8.99
N ALA A 83 -2.38 -18.34 -10.20
CA ALA A 83 -3.24 -17.33 -10.82
C ALA A 83 -4.61 -17.17 -10.13
N ASP A 84 -5.14 -18.22 -9.50
CA ASP A 84 -6.42 -18.12 -8.80
C ASP A 84 -6.31 -17.28 -7.54
N ARG A 85 -5.21 -17.45 -6.78
CA ARG A 85 -4.91 -16.57 -5.66
C ARG A 85 -4.71 -15.11 -6.07
N ALA A 86 -4.07 -14.87 -7.21
CA ALA A 86 -3.95 -13.51 -7.74
C ALA A 86 -5.33 -12.88 -8.06
N LYS A 87 -6.27 -13.65 -8.62
CA LYS A 87 -7.64 -13.17 -8.87
C LYS A 87 -8.37 -12.84 -7.58
N GLU A 88 -8.20 -13.64 -6.53
CA GLU A 88 -8.79 -13.37 -5.21
C GLU A 88 -8.31 -12.02 -4.67
N ILE A 89 -7.00 -11.75 -4.71
CA ILE A 89 -6.44 -10.47 -4.26
C ILE A 89 -6.92 -9.29 -5.11
N LEU A 90 -7.04 -9.45 -6.44
CA LEU A 90 -7.59 -8.42 -7.31
C LEU A 90 -9.08 -8.15 -7.02
N ASN A 91 -9.85 -9.19 -6.69
CA ASN A 91 -11.24 -9.04 -6.26
C ASN A 91 -11.30 -8.31 -4.92
N TYR A 92 -10.44 -8.65 -3.97
CA TYR A 92 -10.36 -7.99 -2.67
C TYR A 92 -10.01 -6.50 -2.78
N ILE A 93 -9.05 -6.14 -3.64
CA ILE A 93 -8.77 -4.74 -4.00
C ILE A 93 -10.01 -4.05 -4.60
N SER A 94 -10.76 -4.76 -5.45
CA SER A 94 -11.99 -4.21 -6.04
C SER A 94 -13.08 -3.97 -4.99
N GLU A 95 -13.18 -4.84 -3.97
CA GLU A 95 -14.08 -4.64 -2.83
C GLU A 95 -13.69 -3.42 -1.99
N ILE A 96 -12.39 -3.20 -1.74
CA ILE A 96 -11.89 -1.98 -1.09
C ILE A 96 -12.27 -0.74 -1.89
N ARG A 97 -12.07 -0.76 -3.22
CA ARG A 97 -12.47 0.36 -4.10
C ARG A 97 -13.96 0.65 -4.05
N ASN A 98 -14.80 -0.39 -3.97
CA ASN A 98 -16.25 -0.23 -3.87
C ASN A 98 -16.70 0.46 -2.58
N GLN A 99 -15.84 0.55 -1.56
CA GLN A 99 -16.08 1.32 -0.33
C GLN A 99 -15.72 2.80 -0.47
N GLY A 100 -15.30 3.25 -1.67
CA GLY A 100 -14.94 4.64 -1.96
C GLY A 100 -13.45 4.96 -1.74
N ILE A 101 -12.62 3.95 -1.51
CA ILE A 101 -11.17 4.12 -1.34
C ILE A 101 -10.49 4.16 -2.71
N ASP A 102 -9.76 5.22 -3.02
CA ASP A 102 -8.96 5.33 -4.25
C ASP A 102 -7.64 4.56 -4.09
N LEU A 103 -7.70 3.25 -4.34
CA LEU A 103 -6.56 2.34 -4.25
C LEU A 103 -6.09 1.92 -5.64
N THR A 104 -4.84 2.16 -5.98
CA THR A 104 -4.19 1.68 -7.22
C THR A 104 -3.05 0.71 -6.91
N ALA A 105 -2.59 -0.03 -7.92
CA ALA A 105 -1.46 -0.95 -7.76
C ALA A 105 -0.68 -1.07 -9.06
N ASP A 106 0.61 -1.34 -8.95
CA ASP A 106 1.48 -1.69 -10.09
C ASP A 106 2.11 -3.07 -9.90
N ILE A 107 2.71 -3.59 -10.97
CA ILE A 107 3.49 -4.83 -10.96
C ILE A 107 4.70 -4.69 -11.88
N TYR A 108 5.68 -5.56 -11.71
CA TYR A 108 6.69 -5.86 -12.72
C TYR A 108 6.41 -7.24 -13.35
N PRO A 109 6.71 -7.46 -14.64
CA PRO A 109 6.34 -8.69 -15.36
C PRO A 109 7.35 -9.84 -15.14
N TYR A 110 7.71 -10.10 -13.88
CA TYR A 110 8.67 -11.16 -13.50
C TYR A 110 8.16 -11.93 -12.29
N SER A 111 8.49 -13.22 -12.20
CA SER A 111 8.11 -14.09 -11.09
C SER A 111 9.06 -14.02 -9.89
N ALA A 112 10.15 -13.27 -10.00
CA ALA A 112 11.15 -13.10 -8.94
C ALA A 112 11.14 -11.65 -8.45
N SER A 113 11.16 -11.47 -7.13
CA SER A 113 11.47 -10.20 -6.48
C SER A 113 12.97 -10.04 -6.30
N PHE A 114 13.40 -8.82 -5.99
CA PHE A 114 14.76 -8.52 -5.58
C PHE A 114 14.73 -7.35 -4.60
N THR A 115 15.53 -7.46 -3.53
CA THR A 115 15.84 -6.38 -2.60
C THR A 115 17.32 -6.50 -2.20
N GLY A 116 17.90 -5.44 -1.64
CA GLY A 116 19.33 -5.32 -1.33
C GLY A 116 19.75 -5.88 0.02
#